data_AF-A0A2T2UAI2-F1
#
_entry.id   AF-A0A2T2UAI2-F1
#
_cell.length_a   1.000
_cell.length_b   1.000
_cell.length_c   1.000
_cell.angle_alpha   90.00
_cell.angle_beta   90.00
_cell.angle_gamma   90.00
#
_symmetry.space_group_name_H-M   'P 1'
#
loop_
_entity.id
_entity.type
_entity.pdbx_description
1 polymer ?
#
loop_
_entity_poly.entity_id
_entity_poly.type
_entity_poly.pdbx_seq_one_letter_code
_entity_poly.pdbx_strand_id
1 'polypeptide(L)'
;NFAWSQSGSRFRLRLGGPWGQGAAILEAEPDRVTLDTGEGRRYRGTDARSLLASVYGWDIPVAALRYWLVGLPGPRTQFSLDEYGRLARLTWQDWRIVYSGYEQVDGRALPSSIRIEREPDARGSVARVKLAVDQWRLGRASDAADANGDNSGPIFSP
;
A
#
# COMPACT_ATOMS: atom_id res chain seq x y z
N ASN A 1 -0.13 15.33 -0.68
CA ASN A 1 -1.01 14.49 0.16
C ASN A 1 -1.03 13.10 -0.42
N PHE A 2 -0.81 12.06 0.39
CA PHE A 2 -0.79 10.66 -0.03
C PHE A 2 -1.90 9.93 0.75
N ALA A 3 -2.60 8.97 0.13
CA ALA A 3 -3.56 8.12 0.84
C ALA A 3 -3.49 6.67 0.34
N TRP A 4 -3.56 5.70 1.24
CA TRP A 4 -3.63 4.27 0.92
C TRP A 4 -4.93 3.68 1.45
N SER A 5 -5.53 2.78 0.67
CA SER A 5 -6.65 1.94 1.09
C SER A 5 -6.47 0.55 0.49
N GLN A 6 -6.63 -0.51 1.29
CA GLN A 6 -6.48 -1.89 0.83
C GLN A 6 -7.62 -2.73 1.35
N SER A 7 -8.24 -3.53 0.47
CA SER A 7 -9.25 -4.53 0.79
C SER A 7 -8.84 -5.86 0.16
N GLY A 8 -8.41 -6.81 1.01
CA GLY A 8 -7.87 -8.10 0.56
C GLY A 8 -6.65 -7.94 -0.36
N SER A 9 -6.77 -8.43 -1.58
CA SER A 9 -5.77 -8.33 -2.65
C SER A 9 -5.86 -7.05 -3.49
N ARG A 10 -6.89 -6.23 -3.28
CA ARG A 10 -7.09 -4.96 -3.98
C ARG A 10 -6.53 -3.81 -3.16
N PHE A 11 -5.86 -2.86 -3.80
CA PHE A 11 -5.45 -1.63 -3.14
C PHE A 11 -5.59 -0.41 -4.04
N ARG A 12 -5.82 0.74 -3.40
CA ARG A 12 -5.84 2.06 -4.01
C ARG A 12 -4.80 2.92 -3.32
N LEU A 13 -3.93 3.51 -4.13
CA LEU A 13 -2.80 4.32 -3.75
C LEU A 13 -2.96 5.70 -4.39
N ARG A 14 -3.17 6.74 -3.59
CA ARG A 14 -3.14 8.12 -4.02
C ARG A 14 -1.78 8.73 -3.70
N LEU A 15 -1.02 9.10 -4.72
CA LEU A 15 0.28 9.75 -4.62
C LEU A 15 0.11 11.24 -4.93
N GLY A 16 0.45 12.11 -3.97
CA GLY A 16 0.57 13.54 -4.28
C GLY A 16 1.86 13.78 -5.06
N GLY A 17 1.78 14.30 -6.28
CA GLY A 17 2.97 14.57 -7.09
C GLY A 17 3.87 15.65 -6.47
N PRO A 18 5.21 15.53 -6.59
CA PRO A 18 6.09 16.67 -6.37
C PRO A 18 5.73 17.76 -7.38
N TRP A 19 5.76 19.02 -6.94
CA TRP A 19 5.45 20.20 -7.77
C TRP A 19 3.99 20.38 -8.21
N GLY A 20 3.01 19.85 -7.47
CA GLY A 20 1.62 20.26 -7.65
C GLY A 20 0.96 19.80 -8.97
N GLN A 21 1.53 18.82 -9.68
CA GLN A 21 0.99 18.22 -10.92
C GLN A 21 -0.28 17.36 -10.70
N GLY A 22 -1.06 17.67 -9.67
CA GLY A 22 -2.19 16.86 -9.23
C GLY A 22 -1.79 15.60 -8.46
N ALA A 23 -2.80 14.83 -8.04
CA ALA A 23 -2.59 13.55 -7.38
C ALA A 23 -2.69 12.43 -8.41
N ALA A 24 -1.74 11.49 -8.40
CA ALA A 24 -1.86 10.24 -9.12
C ALA A 24 -2.66 9.24 -8.27
N ILE A 25 -3.50 8.43 -8.91
CA ILE A 25 -4.24 7.34 -8.26
C ILE A 25 -3.84 6.05 -8.97
N LEU A 26 -3.09 5.21 -8.25
CA LEU A 26 -2.76 3.86 -8.66
C LEU A 26 -3.76 2.90 -8.00
N GLU A 27 -4.44 2.08 -8.79
CA GLU A 27 -5.27 1.00 -8.27
C GLU A 27 -4.72 -0.33 -8.75
N ALA A 28 -4.61 -1.28 -7.85
CA ALA A 28 -4.16 -2.63 -8.18
C ALA A 28 -5.20 -3.64 -7.71
N GLU A 29 -5.51 -4.55 -8.62
CA GLU A 29 -6.35 -5.72 -8.49
C GLU A 29 -5.48 -6.95 -8.84
N PRO A 30 -5.91 -8.18 -8.50
CA PRO A 30 -5.11 -9.40 -8.74
C PRO A 30 -4.61 -9.57 -10.19
N ASP A 31 -5.37 -9.08 -11.16
CA ASP A 31 -5.18 -9.26 -12.60
C ASP A 31 -4.92 -7.95 -13.35
N ARG A 32 -5.05 -6.79 -12.67
CA ARG A 32 -5.02 -5.49 -13.33
C ARG A 32 -4.47 -4.40 -12.43
N VAL A 33 -3.64 -3.54 -12.99
CA VAL A 33 -3.20 -2.30 -12.37
C VAL A 33 -3.57 -1.12 -13.27
N THR A 34 -4.11 -0.07 -12.68
CA THR A 34 -4.42 1.21 -13.33
C THR A 34 -3.66 2.34 -12.65
N LEU A 35 -3.29 3.36 -13.43
CA LEU A 35 -2.67 4.58 -12.93
C LEU A 35 -3.34 5.78 -13.59
N ASP A 36 -4.11 6.54 -12.81
CA ASP A 36 -4.69 7.82 -13.20
C ASP A 36 -3.74 8.95 -12.78
N THR A 37 -3.32 9.78 -13.72
CA THR A 37 -2.47 10.94 -13.43
C THR A 37 -3.31 12.19 -13.20
N GLY A 38 -2.74 13.18 -12.51
CA GLY A 38 -3.40 14.47 -12.29
C GLY A 38 -3.74 15.25 -13.57
N GLU A 39 -3.15 14.87 -14.70
CA GLU A 39 -3.42 15.44 -16.03
C GLU A 39 -4.61 14.77 -16.75
N GLY A 40 -5.29 13.83 -16.08
CA GLY A 40 -6.41 13.08 -16.65
C GLY A 40 -6.00 11.92 -17.56
N ARG A 41 -4.72 11.52 -17.55
CA ARG A 41 -4.24 10.36 -18.32
C ARG A 41 -4.42 9.08 -17.50
N ARG A 42 -4.97 8.04 -18.11
CA ARG A 42 -5.15 6.72 -17.51
C ARG A 42 -4.25 5.71 -18.19
N TYR A 43 -3.36 5.09 -17.41
CA TYR A 43 -2.48 4.01 -17.84
C TYR A 43 -2.96 2.68 -17.24
N ARG A 44 -2.67 1.58 -17.93
CA ARG A 44 -3.05 0.22 -17.51
C ARG A 44 -1.87 -0.72 -17.69
N GLY A 45 -1.77 -1.71 -16.84
CA GLY A 45 -0.73 -2.73 -16.86
C GLY A 45 -1.06 -3.85 -15.90
N THR A 46 -0.11 -4.77 -15.73
CA THR A 46 -0.20 -5.89 -14.78
C THR A 46 0.72 -5.71 -13.59
N ASP A 47 1.68 -4.78 -13.67
CA ASP A 47 2.65 -4.50 -12.62
C ASP A 47 2.69 -3.00 -12.27
N ALA A 48 2.46 -2.71 -10.99
CA ALA A 48 2.40 -1.35 -10.48
C ALA A 48 3.77 -0.65 -10.49
N ARG A 49 4.86 -1.39 -10.30
CA ARG A 49 6.22 -0.82 -10.33
C ARG A 49 6.56 -0.38 -11.75
N SER A 50 6.29 -1.21 -12.76
CA SER A 50 6.50 -0.87 -14.16
C SER A 50 5.67 0.34 -14.60
N LEU A 51 4.41 0.44 -14.14
CA LEU A 51 3.58 1.62 -14.42
C LEU A 51 4.14 2.91 -13.79
N LEU A 52 4.51 2.88 -12.51
CA LEU A 52 5.10 4.04 -11.85
C LEU A 52 6.45 4.44 -12.44
N ALA A 53 7.27 3.46 -12.81
CA ALA A 53 8.56 3.70 -13.45
C ALA A 53 8.40 4.32 -14.85
N SER A 54 7.46 3.81 -15.66
CA SER A 54 7.24 4.32 -17.02
C SER A 54 6.59 5.70 -17.05
N VAL A 55 5.69 6.01 -16.12
CA VAL A 55 4.95 7.28 -16.12
C VAL A 55 5.67 8.38 -15.34
N TYR A 56 6.29 8.05 -14.21
CA TYR A 56 6.91 9.04 -13.31
C TYR A 56 8.42 8.87 -13.16
N GLY A 57 9.04 7.87 -13.80
CA GLY A 57 10.45 7.53 -13.54
C GLY A 57 10.67 6.98 -12.12
N TRP A 58 9.59 6.65 -11.40
CA TRP A 58 9.64 6.22 -10.01
C TRP A 58 9.76 4.71 -9.94
N ASP A 59 10.98 4.23 -9.77
CA ASP A 59 11.26 2.83 -9.55
C ASP A 59 11.04 2.43 -8.08
N ILE A 60 9.84 2.73 -7.55
CA ILE A 60 9.52 2.33 -6.18
C ILE A 60 9.11 0.86 -6.15
N PRO A 61 9.77 0.04 -5.32
CA PRO A 61 9.38 -1.35 -5.08
C PRO A 61 8.02 -1.49 -4.37
N VAL A 62 6.95 -1.55 -5.16
CA VAL A 62 5.56 -1.67 -4.68
C VAL A 62 5.35 -2.91 -3.80
N ALA A 63 6.04 -4.01 -4.11
CA ALA A 63 5.99 -5.23 -3.31
C ALA A 63 6.60 -5.09 -1.90
N ALA A 64 7.45 -4.10 -1.66
CA ALA A 64 7.92 -3.78 -0.31
C ALA A 64 7.05 -2.72 0.37
N LEU A 65 6.52 -1.77 -0.42
CA LEU A 65 5.61 -0.76 0.06
C LEU A 65 4.43 -1.39 0.81
N ARG A 66 3.85 -2.48 0.31
CA ARG A 66 2.80 -3.24 1.01
C ARG A 66 3.20 -3.69 2.41
N TYR A 67 4.45 -4.10 2.63
CA TYR A 67 4.93 -4.52 3.96
C TYR A 67 5.10 -3.31 4.87
N TRP A 68 5.68 -2.23 4.34
CA TRP A 68 5.89 -1.01 5.11
C TRP A 68 4.57 -0.40 5.56
N LEU A 69 3.56 -0.42 4.70
CA LEU A 69 2.24 0.10 5.01
C LEU A 69 1.63 -0.60 6.23
N VAL A 70 1.79 -1.92 6.36
CA VAL A 70 1.28 -2.67 7.53
C VAL A 70 2.27 -2.75 8.70
N GLY A 71 3.34 -1.94 8.68
CA GLY A 71 4.33 -1.90 9.75
C GLY A 71 5.23 -3.14 9.83
N LEU A 72 5.33 -3.92 8.75
CA LEU A 72 6.19 -5.10 8.69
C LEU A 72 7.55 -4.75 8.06
N PRO A 73 8.67 -5.23 8.64
CA PRO A 73 10.00 -5.03 8.07
C PRO A 73 10.22 -5.83 6.76
N GLY A 74 9.29 -6.75 6.45
CA GLY A 74 9.48 -7.72 5.36
C GLY A 74 10.64 -8.69 5.67
N PRO A 75 11.35 -9.21 4.66
CA PRO A 75 12.44 -10.18 4.86
C PRO A 75 13.76 -9.54 5.34
N ARG A 76 13.72 -8.44 6.09
CA ARG A 76 14.91 -7.59 6.37
C ARG A 76 15.15 -7.41 7.87
N THR A 77 16.42 -7.21 8.21
CA THR A 77 16.94 -7.21 9.58
C THR A 77 17.35 -5.83 10.09
N GLN A 78 17.39 -4.78 9.25
CA GLN A 78 17.77 -3.43 9.66
C GLN A 78 16.54 -2.56 9.96
N PHE A 79 15.99 -2.75 11.16
CA PHE A 79 14.88 -1.97 11.68
C PHE A 79 15.10 -1.61 13.15
N SER A 80 14.44 -0.55 13.62
CA SER A 80 14.36 -0.20 15.04
C SER A 80 12.90 -0.21 15.46
N LEU A 81 12.63 -0.65 16.69
CA LEU A 81 11.30 -0.61 17.29
C LEU A 81 11.13 0.63 18.17
N ASP A 82 9.89 1.05 18.38
CA ASP A 82 9.53 2.02 19.42
C ASP A 82 9.38 1.33 20.80
N GLU A 83 9.07 2.12 21.82
CA GLU A 83 8.85 1.66 23.20
C GLU A 83 7.69 0.64 23.34
N TYR A 84 6.81 0.56 22.34
CA TYR A 84 5.66 -0.35 22.29
C TYR A 84 5.95 -1.59 21.44
N GLY A 85 7.19 -1.79 20.99
CA GLY A 85 7.60 -2.92 20.15
C GLY A 85 7.13 -2.83 18.70
N ARG A 86 6.72 -1.63 18.23
CA ARG A 86 6.26 -1.40 16.85
C ARG A 86 7.38 -0.84 15.99
N LEU A 87 7.32 -1.00 14.68
CA LEU A 87 8.37 -0.51 13.77
C LEU A 87 8.50 1.02 13.86
N ALA A 88 9.63 1.53 14.32
CA ALA A 88 9.91 2.97 14.37
C ALA A 88 10.65 3.45 13.12
N ARG A 89 11.64 2.66 12.67
CA ARG A 89 12.43 2.94 11.48
C ARG A 89 12.78 1.65 10.77
N LEU A 90 12.88 1.73 9.45
CA LEU A 90 13.32 0.64 8.60
C LEU A 90 14.21 1.22 7.50
N THR A 91 15.36 0.59 7.29
CA THR A 91 16.23 0.89 6.16
C THR A 91 16.16 -0.24 5.16
N TRP A 92 15.88 0.08 3.91
CA TRP A 92 15.81 -0.89 2.83
C TRP A 92 16.56 -0.42 1.59
N GLN A 93 17.76 -0.98 1.38
CA GLN A 93 18.68 -0.47 0.35
C GLN A 93 18.88 1.03 0.57
N ASP A 94 18.62 1.85 -0.45
CA ASP A 94 18.73 3.31 -0.38
C ASP A 94 17.45 3.97 0.17
N TRP A 95 16.47 3.20 0.63
CA TRP A 95 15.22 3.71 1.18
C TRP A 95 15.27 3.77 2.71
N ARG A 96 14.88 4.92 3.25
CA ARG A 96 14.68 5.17 4.66
C ARG A 96 13.19 5.36 4.94
N ILE A 97 12.66 4.54 5.84
CA ILE A 97 11.26 4.53 6.23
C ILE A 97 11.18 4.92 7.71
N VAL A 98 10.42 5.96 8.02
CA VAL A 98 10.22 6.46 9.38
C VAL A 98 8.74 6.45 9.71
N TYR A 99 8.36 5.72 10.74
CA TYR A 99 6.99 5.63 11.23
C TYR A 99 6.77 6.75 12.25
N SER A 100 5.86 7.67 11.95
CA SER A 100 5.63 8.88 12.76
C SER A 100 4.36 8.79 13.60
N GLY A 101 3.54 7.75 13.42
CA GLY A 101 2.32 7.54 14.16
C GLY A 101 1.73 6.16 13.88
N TYR A 102 1.00 5.65 14.88
CA TYR A 102 0.23 4.41 14.82
C TYR A 102 -1.19 4.67 15.31
N GLU A 103 -2.16 3.96 14.75
CA GLU A 103 -3.56 3.99 15.13
C GLU A 103 -4.06 2.56 15.36
N GLN A 104 -4.99 2.39 16.31
CA GLN A 104 -5.63 1.12 16.57
C GLN A 104 -6.81 0.93 15.63
N VAL A 105 -6.71 -0.07 14.74
CA VAL A 105 -7.76 -0.40 13.78
C VAL A 105 -8.08 -1.88 13.92
N ASP A 106 -9.34 -2.21 14.22
CA ASP A 106 -9.80 -3.59 14.44
C ASP A 106 -8.90 -4.38 15.42
N GLY A 107 -8.44 -3.73 16.48
CA GLY A 107 -7.57 -4.32 17.50
C GLY A 107 -6.10 -4.50 17.08
N ARG A 108 -5.67 -3.91 15.97
CA ARG A 108 -4.29 -3.95 15.47
C ARG A 108 -3.69 -2.54 15.40
N ALA A 109 -2.46 -2.38 15.88
CA ALA A 109 -1.72 -1.13 15.73
C ALA A 109 -1.17 -1.03 14.30
N LEU A 110 -1.76 -0.16 13.50
CA LEU A 110 -1.35 0.09 12.12
C LEU A 110 -0.71 1.47 12.00
N PRO A 111 0.32 1.64 11.16
CA PRO A 111 0.89 2.95 10.89
C PRO A 111 -0.16 3.94 10.38
N SER A 112 -0.27 5.11 11.01
CA SER A 112 -1.11 6.22 10.52
C SER A 112 -0.31 7.23 9.69
N SER A 113 1.02 7.27 9.87
CA SER A 113 1.89 8.18 9.14
C SER A 113 3.27 7.55 8.95
N ILE A 114 3.69 7.44 7.69
CA ILE A 114 4.99 6.90 7.28
C ILE A 114 5.70 7.95 6.44
N ARG A 115 7.01 8.13 6.64
CA ARG A 115 7.84 8.96 5.75
C ARG A 115 8.80 8.03 5.04
N ILE A 116 8.78 8.01 3.72
CA ILE A 116 9.62 7.18 2.87
C ILE A 116 10.52 8.11 2.06
N GLU A 117 11.83 7.96 2.22
CA GLU A 117 12.82 8.80 1.56
C GLU A 117 13.84 7.89 0.89
N ARG A 118 14.17 8.16 -0.37
CA ARG A 118 15.30 7.55 -1.04
C ARG A 118 16.51 8.46 -0.88
N GLU A 119 17.64 7.88 -0.47
CA GLU A 119 18.91 8.59 -0.48
C GLU A 119 19.26 9.00 -1.93
N PRO A 120 19.95 10.14 -2.12
CA PRO A 120 20.31 10.62 -3.45
C PRO A 120 21.14 9.55 -4.16
N ASP A 121 20.73 9.18 -5.38
CA ASP A 121 21.60 8.34 -6.21
C ASP A 121 22.82 9.13 -6.70
N ALA A 122 23.75 8.47 -7.39
CA ALA A 122 24.97 9.08 -7.92
C ALA A 122 24.71 10.27 -8.88
N ARG A 123 23.47 10.49 -9.32
CA ARG A 123 23.04 11.65 -10.14
C ARG A 123 22.40 12.77 -9.32
N GLY A 124 22.34 12.64 -7.99
CA GLY A 124 21.73 13.60 -7.08
C GLY A 124 20.19 13.55 -7.04
N SER A 125 19.57 12.50 -7.61
CA SER A 125 18.10 12.41 -7.65
C SER A 125 17.57 11.98 -6.29
N VAL A 126 16.85 12.87 -5.62
CA VAL A 126 16.19 12.60 -4.33
C VAL A 126 14.70 12.32 -4.55
N ALA A 127 14.24 11.14 -4.14
CA ALA A 127 12.81 10.83 -4.10
C ALA A 127 12.34 10.91 -2.64
N ARG A 128 11.41 11.83 -2.34
CA ARG A 128 10.82 11.97 -1.00
C ARG A 128 9.31 11.78 -1.09
N VAL A 129 8.81 10.81 -0.36
CA VAL A 129 7.38 10.47 -0.31
C VAL A 129 6.92 10.53 1.14
N LYS A 130 6.08 11.51 1.47
CA LYS A 130 5.37 11.51 2.75
C LYS A 130 4.06 10.75 2.58
N LEU A 131 3.86 9.76 3.43
CA LEU A 131 2.78 8.80 3.38
C LEU A 131 1.87 9.04 4.59
N ALA A 132 0.66 9.53 4.34
CA ALA A 132 -0.38 9.58 5.37
C ALA A 132 -1.35 8.44 5.09
N VAL A 133 -1.64 7.62 6.10
CA VAL A 133 -2.69 6.61 5.99
C VAL A 133 -3.92 7.18 6.67
N ASP A 134 -4.87 7.64 5.86
CA ASP A 134 -6.03 8.40 6.32
C ASP A 134 -7.16 7.47 6.79
N GLN A 135 -7.36 6.32 6.14
CA GLN A 135 -8.37 5.33 6.52
C GLN A 135 -7.94 3.90 6.22
N TRP A 136 -7.77 3.11 7.27
CA TRP A 136 -7.65 1.67 7.17
C TRP A 136 -9.03 1.03 7.02
N ARG A 137 -9.24 0.28 5.93
CA ARG A 137 -10.43 -0.55 5.74
C ARG A 137 -10.00 -2.00 5.55
N LEU A 138 -9.76 -2.71 6.64
CA LEU A 138 -9.47 -4.13 6.56
C LEU A 138 -10.74 -4.83 6.07
N GLY A 139 -10.76 -5.24 4.80
CA GLY A 139 -11.79 -6.13 4.29
C GLY A 139 -11.77 -7.41 5.13
N ARG A 140 -12.85 -7.69 5.85
CA ARG A 140 -13.02 -8.96 6.55
C ARG A 140 -12.98 -10.04 5.47
N ALA A 141 -12.01 -10.95 5.55
CA ALA A 141 -11.97 -12.13 4.70
C ALA A 141 -13.14 -13.04 5.12
N SER A 142 -14.35 -12.72 4.67
CA SER A 142 -15.59 -13.46 4.97
C SER A 142 -16.70 -13.05 4.00
N ASP A 143 -16.49 -13.17 2.69
CA ASP A 143 -17.57 -13.01 1.71
C ASP A 143 -17.29 -13.77 0.40
N ALA A 144 -16.80 -15.02 0.51
CA ALA A 144 -16.53 -15.85 -0.65
C ALA A 144 -16.82 -17.35 -0.43
N ALA A 145 -17.58 -17.75 0.60
CA ALA A 145 -17.80 -19.18 0.89
C ALA A 145 -19.27 -19.65 1.00
N ASP A 146 -20.27 -18.77 1.10
CA ASP A 146 -21.63 -19.23 1.45
C ASP A 146 -22.66 -19.16 0.31
N ALA A 147 -22.21 -19.28 -0.94
CA ALA A 147 -23.08 -19.33 -2.11
C ALA A 147 -22.75 -20.49 -3.06
N ASN A 148 -22.51 -21.69 -2.52
CA ASN A 148 -22.73 -22.91 -3.29
C ASN A 148 -22.93 -24.11 -2.35
N GLY A 149 -24.18 -24.51 -2.19
CA GLY A 149 -24.57 -25.60 -1.31
C GLY A 149 -26.06 -25.90 -1.53
N ASP A 150 -26.36 -26.30 -2.75
CA ASP A 150 -27.54 -27.08 -3.12
C ASP A 150 -27.95 -28.02 -1.97
N ASN A 151 -29.14 -27.80 -1.41
CA ASN A 151 -29.79 -28.77 -0.54
C ASN A 151 -31.22 -29.00 -1.05
N SER A 152 -31.29 -29.72 -2.18
CA SER A 152 -32.50 -30.33 -2.69
C SER A 152 -32.79 -31.65 -1.94
N GLY A 153 -33.55 -31.57 -0.84
CA GLY A 153 -34.42 -32.63 -0.31
C GLY A 153 -33.82 -33.77 0.54
N PRO A 154 -34.66 -34.64 1.17
CA PRO A 154 -36.12 -34.65 1.15
C PRO A 154 -36.78 -34.31 2.50
N ILE A 155 -38.03 -33.88 2.40
CA ILE A 155 -38.97 -33.65 3.50
C ILE A 155 -39.49 -35.01 3.99
N PHE A 156 -39.35 -35.29 5.29
CA PHE A 156 -40.09 -36.35 5.96
C PHE A 156 -40.84 -35.77 7.16
N SER A 157 -42.17 -35.89 7.14
CA SER A 157 -43.08 -35.87 8.28
C SER A 157 -44.47 -36.33 7.80
N PRO A 158 -45.36 -36.83 8.67
CA PRO A 158 -45.17 -37.33 10.04
C PRO A 158 -45.18 -38.86 10.15
#